data_AF-Q9ZN68-F1
#
_entry.id   AF-Q9ZN68-F1
#
_cell.length_a   1.000
_cell.length_b   1.000
_cell.length_c   1.000
_cell.angle_alpha   90.00
_cell.angle_beta   90.00
_cell.angle_gamma   90.00
#
_symmetry.space_group_name_H-M   'P 1'
#
loop_
_entity.id
_entity.type
_entity.pdbx_description
1 polymer ?
#
loop_
_entity_poly.entity_id
_entity_poly.type
_entity_poly.pdbx_seq_one_letter_code
_entity_poly.pdbx_strand_id
1 'polypeptide(L)'
;MDISVNVARQRIKPDQEFIFYFLTNMDSLISDPDITKQDIAVLMKYAAKMQYGNQISIAQADIAEDLGIDKSNVSKSVRKLTQKGVFLKERRSLVMNWKYLAKGNLTDFIKADKENSKLSKFQLVEDEE
;
A
#
# COMPACT_ATOMS: atom_id res chain seq x y z
N MET A 1 -37.90 10.03 32.25
CA MET A 1 -36.45 10.31 32.30
C MET A 1 -35.99 10.32 30.85
N ASP A 2 -35.88 11.52 30.26
CA ASP A 2 -35.51 11.65 28.85
C ASP A 2 -33.99 11.56 28.71
N ILE A 3 -33.52 10.56 27.95
CA ILE A 3 -32.11 10.41 27.61
C ILE A 3 -31.89 11.17 26.31
N SER A 4 -31.18 12.30 26.39
CA SER A 4 -30.70 13.00 25.20
C SER A 4 -29.37 12.40 24.75
N VAL A 5 -29.35 11.84 23.54
CA VAL A 5 -28.11 11.33 22.93
C VAL A 5 -27.55 12.43 22.02
N ASN A 6 -26.39 12.98 22.39
CA ASN A 6 -25.68 13.95 21.57
C ASN A 6 -24.79 13.20 20.57
N VAL A 7 -25.27 13.03 19.34
CA VAL A 7 -24.50 12.42 18.24
C VAL A 7 -23.58 13.49 17.64
N ALA A 8 -22.45 13.74 18.30
CA ALA A 8 -21.41 14.57 17.71
C ALA A 8 -20.85 13.86 16.46
N ARG A 9 -21.14 14.40 15.27
CA ARG A 9 -20.50 13.93 14.03
C ARG A 9 -19.01 14.27 14.10
N GLN A 10 -18.19 13.30 14.49
CA GLN A 10 -16.75 13.45 14.45
C GLN A 10 -16.31 13.53 12.98
N ARG A 11 -15.85 14.70 12.55
CA ARG A 11 -15.33 14.91 11.20
C ARG A 11 -13.99 14.17 11.11
N ILE A 12 -14.00 12.95 10.57
CA ILE A 12 -12.78 12.16 10.35
C ILE A 12 -11.85 13.00 9.48
N LYS A 13 -10.63 13.27 9.97
CA LYS A 13 -9.61 13.95 9.18
C LYS A 13 -9.13 12.98 8.09
N PRO A 14 -9.16 13.37 6.81
CA PRO A 14 -8.75 12.51 5.71
C PRO A 14 -7.22 12.42 5.55
N ASP A 15 -6.45 12.68 6.61
CA ASP A 15 -4.98 12.62 6.63
C ASP A 15 -4.43 11.20 6.82
N GLN A 16 -5.31 10.19 6.88
CA GLN A 16 -4.89 8.80 6.99
C GLN A 16 -4.28 8.28 5.69
N GLU A 17 -3.05 7.78 5.79
CA GLU A 17 -2.42 6.98 4.74
C GLU A 17 -3.05 5.58 4.73
N PHE A 18 -3.30 5.05 3.55
CA PHE A 18 -3.78 3.69 3.38
C PHE A 18 -2.93 2.94 2.36
N ILE A 19 -3.09 1.63 2.36
CA ILE A 19 -2.48 0.73 1.41
C ILE A 19 -3.56 -0.15 0.78
N PHE A 20 -3.65 -0.15 -0.54
CA PHE A 20 -4.42 -1.15 -1.26
C PHE A 20 -3.57 -2.39 -1.50
N TYR A 21 -4.12 -3.54 -1.14
CA TYR A 21 -3.57 -4.85 -1.46
C TYR A 21 -4.36 -5.46 -2.60
N PHE A 22 -3.65 -5.92 -3.63
CA PHE A 22 -4.28 -6.66 -4.71
C PHE A 22 -4.32 -8.13 -4.33
N LEU A 23 -5.50 -8.58 -3.88
CA LEU A 23 -5.70 -9.87 -3.23
C LEU A 23 -5.11 -11.04 -4.02
N THR A 24 -5.40 -11.18 -5.31
CA THR A 24 -4.92 -12.31 -6.13
C THR A 24 -3.39 -12.40 -6.19
N ASN A 25 -2.71 -11.26 -6.33
CA ASN A 25 -1.25 -11.22 -6.43
C ASN A 25 -0.61 -11.44 -5.05
N MET A 26 -1.20 -10.88 -4.00
CA MET A 26 -0.73 -11.11 -2.63
C MET A 26 -0.93 -12.55 -2.19
N ASP A 27 -2.07 -13.17 -2.51
CA ASP A 27 -2.36 -14.57 -2.21
C ASP A 27 -1.36 -15.52 -2.91
N SER A 28 -1.06 -15.24 -4.18
CA SER A 28 -0.03 -15.96 -4.93
C SER A 28 1.36 -15.83 -4.29
N LEU A 29 1.71 -14.65 -3.77
CA LEU A 29 2.98 -14.41 -3.09
C LEU A 29 3.06 -15.12 -1.74
N ILE A 30 1.99 -15.07 -0.95
CA ILE A 30 1.92 -15.67 0.40
C ILE A 30 1.92 -17.20 0.30
N SER A 31 1.31 -17.74 -0.75
CA SER A 31 1.25 -19.18 -1.01
C SER A 31 2.54 -19.75 -1.64
N ASP A 32 3.49 -18.89 -2.03
CA ASP A 32 4.77 -19.32 -2.61
C ASP A 32 5.64 -20.02 -1.55
N PRO A 33 6.05 -21.28 -1.75
CA PRO A 33 6.81 -22.04 -0.75
C PRO A 33 8.19 -21.45 -0.46
N ASP A 34 8.74 -20.64 -1.36
CA ASP A 34 10.00 -19.95 -1.12
C ASP A 34 9.83 -18.74 -0.20
N ILE A 35 8.60 -18.23 -0.02
CA ILE A 35 8.30 -17.04 0.77
C ILE A 35 8.05 -17.44 2.22
N THR A 36 8.84 -16.86 3.12
CA THR A 36 8.73 -17.11 4.55
C THR A 36 7.90 -16.02 5.23
N LYS A 37 7.46 -16.29 6.46
CA LYS A 37 6.82 -15.28 7.32
C LYS A 37 7.69 -14.03 7.51
N GLN A 38 9.01 -14.21 7.56
CA GLN A 38 9.96 -13.09 7.66
C GLN A 38 9.95 -12.24 6.39
N ASP A 39 9.89 -12.86 5.20
CA ASP A 39 9.84 -12.12 3.94
C ASP A 39 8.58 -11.23 3.88
N ILE A 40 7.43 -11.77 4.30
CA ILE A 40 6.18 -11.00 4.41
C ILE A 40 6.31 -9.89 5.46
N ALA A 41 6.90 -10.16 6.63
CA ALA A 41 7.10 -9.13 7.65
C ALA A 41 7.98 -7.97 7.13
N VAL A 42 9.06 -8.28 6.41
CA VAL A 42 9.93 -7.29 5.76
C VAL A 42 9.15 -6.47 4.73
N LEU A 43 8.36 -7.13 3.87
CA LEU A 43 7.49 -6.46 2.89
C LEU A 43 6.55 -5.46 3.57
N MET A 44 5.86 -5.88 4.63
CA MET A 44 4.89 -5.05 5.34
C MET A 44 5.54 -3.85 6.02
N LYS A 45 6.76 -3.99 6.56
CA LYS A 45 7.51 -2.87 7.14
C LYS A 45 7.92 -1.83 6.09
N TYR A 46 8.39 -2.28 4.93
CA TYR A 46 8.65 -1.38 3.81
C TYR A 46 7.38 -0.67 3.37
N ALA A 47 6.27 -1.41 3.23
CA ALA A 47 4.99 -0.86 2.80
C ALA A 47 4.45 0.20 3.78
N ALA A 48 4.59 0.00 5.09
CA ALA A 48 4.21 1.00 6.09
C ALA A 48 5.04 2.29 5.98
N LYS A 49 6.35 2.16 5.75
CA LYS A 49 7.31 3.27 5.77
C LYS A 49 7.55 3.93 4.40
N MET A 50 7.06 3.35 3.30
CA MET A 50 7.31 3.90 1.97
C MET A 50 6.68 5.29 1.82
N GLN A 51 7.33 6.11 1.00
CA GLN A 51 6.82 7.43 0.67
C GLN A 51 5.80 7.35 -0.46
N TYR A 52 5.13 8.47 -0.73
CA TYR A 52 4.20 8.59 -1.84
C TYR A 52 4.87 8.21 -3.17
N GLY A 53 4.14 7.51 -4.05
CA GLY A 53 4.69 6.98 -5.31
C GLY A 53 5.42 5.64 -5.18
N ASN A 54 5.16 4.88 -4.10
CA ASN A 54 5.69 3.52 -3.89
C ASN A 54 7.23 3.44 -3.81
N GLN A 55 7.92 4.57 -3.68
CA GLN A 55 9.37 4.60 -3.61
C GLN A 55 9.89 4.17 -2.25
N ILE A 56 10.89 3.30 -2.25
CA ILE A 56 11.55 2.78 -1.06
C ILE A 56 12.88 3.52 -0.89
N SER A 57 12.88 4.47 0.04
CA SER A 57 14.07 5.24 0.47
C SER A 57 14.53 4.87 1.89
N ILE A 58 14.04 3.76 2.45
CA ILE A 58 14.32 3.31 3.81
C ILE A 58 15.56 2.43 3.84
N ALA A 59 16.43 2.61 4.83
CA ALA A 59 17.60 1.76 4.98
C ALA A 59 17.19 0.37 5.52
N GLN A 60 17.85 -0.68 5.02
CA GLN A 60 17.62 -2.05 5.52
C GLN A 60 17.97 -2.21 7.00
N ALA A 61 18.83 -1.35 7.55
CA ALA A 61 19.18 -1.34 8.97
C ALA A 61 17.96 -0.93 9.83
N ASP A 62 17.22 0.10 9.42
CA ASP A 62 16.03 0.57 10.13
C ASP A 62 14.94 -0.51 10.15
N ILE A 63 14.78 -1.25 9.05
CA ILE A 63 13.84 -2.37 8.97
C ILE A 63 14.29 -3.53 9.87
N ALA A 64 15.60 -3.76 9.97
CA ALA A 64 16.18 -4.79 10.82
C ALA A 64 15.93 -4.48 12.30
N GLU A 65 16.13 -3.23 12.71
CA GLU A 65 15.84 -2.72 14.05
C GLU A 65 14.35 -2.84 14.38
N ASP A 66 13.45 -2.38 13.50
CA ASP A 66 12.00 -2.47 13.69
C ASP A 66 11.48 -3.91 13.90
N LEU A 67 12.18 -4.89 13.31
CA LEU A 67 11.81 -6.30 13.35
C LEU A 67 12.60 -7.09 14.40
N GLY A 68 13.63 -6.50 15.01
CA GLY A 68 14.53 -7.20 15.93
C GLY A 68 15.29 -8.36 15.27
N ILE A 69 15.64 -8.23 13.99
CA ILE A 69 16.36 -9.26 13.22
C ILE A 69 17.68 -8.73 12.68
N ASP A 70 18.57 -9.63 12.26
CA ASP A 70 19.84 -9.24 11.64
C ASP A 70 19.62 -8.59 10.25
N LYS A 71 20.42 -7.57 9.93
CA LYS A 71 20.35 -6.87 8.62
C LYS A 71 20.57 -7.82 7.43
N SER A 72 21.38 -8.86 7.56
CA SER A 72 21.58 -9.87 6.51
C SER A 72 20.29 -10.63 6.20
N ASN A 73 19.41 -10.84 7.18
CA ASN A 73 18.11 -11.47 7.01
C ASN A 73 17.17 -10.54 6.21
N VAL A 74 17.16 -9.23 6.53
CA VAL A 74 16.46 -8.23 5.71
C VAL A 74 16.99 -8.23 4.28
N SER A 75 18.31 -8.20 4.08
CA SER A 75 18.91 -8.21 2.75
C SER A 75 18.54 -9.44 1.93
N LYS A 76 18.50 -10.63 2.56
CA LYS A 76 18.05 -11.88 1.91
C LYS A 76 16.58 -11.77 1.49
N SER A 77 15.71 -11.27 2.36
CA SER A 77 14.29 -11.05 2.08
C SER A 77 14.10 -10.04 0.95
N VAL A 78 14.79 -8.89 0.97
CA VAL A 78 14.72 -7.90 -0.11
C VAL A 78 15.16 -8.50 -1.45
N ARG A 79 16.25 -9.28 -1.47
CA ARG A 79 16.69 -9.97 -2.71
C ARG A 79 15.63 -10.92 -3.23
N LYS A 80 15.04 -11.73 -2.36
CA LYS A 80 13.99 -12.70 -2.72
C LYS A 80 12.74 -12.01 -3.26
N LEU A 81 12.25 -10.99 -2.56
CA LEU A 81 11.10 -10.18 -2.99
C LEU A 81 11.38 -9.43 -4.30
N THR A 82 12.63 -9.03 -4.55
CA THR A 82 13.04 -8.47 -5.85
C THR A 82 12.97 -9.52 -6.96
N GLN A 83 13.47 -10.73 -6.70
CA GLN A 83 13.43 -11.84 -7.66
C GLN A 83 11.99 -12.26 -8.02
N LYS A 84 11.07 -12.21 -7.05
CA LYS A 84 9.64 -12.48 -7.25
C LYS A 84 8.88 -11.29 -7.86
N GLY A 85 9.57 -10.19 -8.20
CA GLY A 85 8.97 -9.02 -8.85
C GLY A 85 8.12 -8.13 -7.94
N VAL A 86 8.17 -8.36 -6.62
CA VAL A 86 7.46 -7.55 -5.63
C VAL A 86 8.17 -6.21 -5.47
N PHE A 87 9.49 -6.24 -5.31
CA PHE A 87 10.32 -5.04 -5.41
C PHE A 87 10.91 -4.90 -6.81
N LEU A 88 10.90 -3.69 -7.34
CA LEU A 88 11.52 -3.35 -8.61
C LEU A 88 12.76 -2.49 -8.33
N LYS A 89 13.83 -2.73 -9.09
CA LYS A 89 15.04 -1.89 -9.04
C LYS A 89 14.96 -0.84 -10.13
N GLU A 90 14.92 0.42 -9.73
CA GLU A 90 15.03 1.56 -10.63
C GLU A 90 16.34 2.30 -10.34
N ARG A 91 17.33 2.13 -11.22
CA ARG A 91 18.69 2.68 -11.08
C ARG A 91 19.34 2.32 -9.73
N ARG A 92 19.22 3.20 -8.73
CA ARG A 92 19.78 3.07 -7.37
C ARG A 92 18.71 2.93 -6.28
N SER A 93 17.45 3.00 -6.64
CA SER A 93 16.32 2.96 -5.71
C SER A 93 15.49 1.70 -5.90
N LEU A 94 14.87 1.25 -4.80
CA LEU A 94 13.85 0.22 -4.82
C LEU A 94 12.48 0.90 -4.93
N VAL A 95 11.59 0.29 -5.69
CA VAL A 95 10.19 0.73 -5.83
C VAL A 95 9.29 -0.47 -5.57
N MET A 96 8.18 -0.24 -4.88
CA MET A 96 7.15 -1.25 -4.66
C MET A 96 6.33 -1.44 -5.93
N ASN A 97 6.20 -2.70 -6.38
CA ASN A 97 5.40 -3.01 -7.54
C ASN A 97 3.92 -2.80 -7.24
N TRP A 98 3.28 -1.93 -8.03
CA TRP A 98 1.87 -1.59 -7.91
C TRP A 98 0.94 -2.78 -8.06
N LYS A 99 1.36 -3.86 -8.73
CA LYS A 99 0.57 -5.09 -8.86
C LYS A 99 0.29 -5.75 -7.51
N TYR A 100 1.12 -5.54 -6.51
CA TYR A 100 0.93 -6.12 -5.18
C TYR A 100 0.32 -5.11 -4.23
N LEU A 101 0.80 -3.87 -4.29
CA LEU A 101 0.56 -2.89 -3.25
C LEU A 101 0.61 -1.46 -3.79
N ALA A 102 -0.37 -0.65 -3.38
CA ALA A 102 -0.41 0.79 -3.66
C ALA A 102 -0.53 1.61 -2.38
N LYS A 103 0.39 2.53 -2.10
CA LYS A 103 0.15 3.56 -1.07
C LYS A 103 -0.75 4.66 -1.62
N GLY A 104 -1.73 5.08 -0.85
CA GLY A 104 -2.57 6.24 -1.18
C GLY A 104 -2.83 7.13 0.02
N ASN A 105 -3.26 8.35 -0.27
CA ASN A 105 -3.75 9.30 0.72
C ASN A 105 -5.28 9.40 0.58
N LEU A 106 -6.00 9.32 1.71
CA LEU A 106 -7.46 9.35 1.71
C LEU A 106 -8.03 10.65 1.14
N THR A 107 -7.35 11.78 1.34
CA THR A 107 -7.75 13.07 0.76
C THR A 107 -7.69 13.05 -0.77
N ASP A 108 -6.62 12.50 -1.33
CA ASP A 108 -6.44 12.44 -2.79
C ASP A 108 -7.41 11.45 -3.42
N PHE A 109 -7.64 10.31 -2.75
CA PHE A 109 -8.65 9.35 -3.17
C PHE A 109 -10.05 9.95 -3.19
N ILE A 110 -10.47 10.64 -2.12
CA ILE A 110 -11.80 11.29 -2.05
C ILE A 110 -11.95 12.39 -3.10
N LYS A 111 -10.88 13.14 -3.41
CA LYS A 111 -10.90 14.15 -4.49
C LYS A 111 -11.10 13.49 -5.85
N ALA A 112 -10.29 12.47 -6.16
CA ALA A 112 -10.38 11.73 -7.42
C ALA A 112 -11.75 11.05 -7.58
N ASP A 113 -12.29 10.44 -6.52
CA ASP A 113 -13.63 9.83 -6.53
C ASP A 113 -14.74 10.87 -6.78
N LYS A 114 -14.66 12.04 -6.14
CA LYS A 114 -15.61 13.14 -6.39
C LYS A 114 -15.53 13.68 -7.81
N GLU A 115 -14.36 13.74 -8.41
CA GLU A 115 -14.18 14.15 -9.81
C GLU A 115 -14.73 13.09 -10.76
N ASN A 116 -14.44 11.81 -10.51
CA ASN A 116 -14.96 10.70 -11.30
C ASN A 116 -16.49 10.57 -11.20
N SER A 117 -17.07 10.79 -10.01
CA SER A 117 -18.53 10.82 -9.81
C SER A 117 -19.20 12.02 -10.50
N LYS A 118 -18.47 13.12 -10.72
CA LYS A 118 -18.95 14.23 -11.55
C LYS A 118 -18.87 13.88 -13.04
N LEU A 119 -17.76 13.28 -13.48
CA LEU A 119 -17.54 12.88 -14.88
C LEU A 119 -18.50 11.76 -15.32
N SER A 120 -18.83 10.80 -14.44
CA SER A 120 -19.79 9.73 -14.75
C SER A 120 -21.21 10.26 -15.00
N LYS A 121 -21.54 11.46 -14.47
CA LYS A 121 -22.81 12.15 -14.77
C LYS A 121 -22.83 12.82 -16.14
N PHE A 122 -21.67 13.02 -16.76
CA PHE A 122 -21.54 13.61 -18.10
C PHE A 122 -21.41 12.55 -19.22
N GLN A 123 -21.31 11.25 -18.91
CA GLN A 123 -21.10 10.18 -19.90
C GLN A 123 -22.35 9.31 -20.18
N LEU A 124 -23.55 9.78 -19.88
CA LEU A 124 -24.77 9.18 -20.44
C LEU A 124 -25.27 10.04 -21.61
N VAL A 125 -24.62 9.89 -22.76
CA VAL A 125 -25.28 10.08 -24.05
C VAL A 125 -24.97 8.80 -24.83
N GLU A 126 -25.87 7.83 -24.71
CA GLU A 126 -25.96 6.77 -25.71
C GLU A 126 -26.56 7.45 -26.94
N ASP A 127 -25.74 7.67 -27.97
CA ASP A 127 -26.25 7.99 -29.29
C ASP A 127 -26.90 6.71 -29.84
N GLU A 128 -28.23 6.63 -29.79
CA GLU A 128 -29.02 5.63 -30.48
C GLU A 128 -28.94 5.88 -32.00
N GLU A 129 -28.35 4.94 -32.74
CA GLU A 129 -28.60 4.73 -34.18
C GLU A 129 -29.20 3.33 -34.40
#